data_AF-A0A2T5I3X8-F1
#
_entry.id   AF-A0A2T5I3X8-F1
#
_cell.length_a   1.000
_cell.length_b   1.000
_cell.length_c   1.000
_cell.angle_alpha   90.00
_cell.angle_beta   90.00
_cell.angle_gamma   90.00
#
_symmetry.space_group_name_H-M   'P 1'
#
loop_
_entity.id
_entity.type
_entity.pdbx_description
1 polymer ?
#
loop_
_entity_poly.entity_id
_entity_poly.type
_entity_poly.pdbx_seq_one_letter_code
_entity_poly.pdbx_strand_id
1 'polypeptide(L)'
;MPDIFISYAHVDNKPFSGLEKGWITHFVTNLQLMINSKIGRAEDYSLWQDFRLQGNTAITPEIETQVKAVQVLLVFLSPGWIASDW
;
A
#
# COMPACT_ATOMS: atom_id res chain seq x y z
N MET A 1 6.18 8.62 -11.46
CA MET A 1 6.09 8.95 -10.03
C MET A 1 4.76 8.41 -9.55
N PRO A 2 4.68 7.73 -8.39
CA PRO A 2 3.44 7.12 -7.91
C PRO A 2 2.36 8.18 -7.65
N ASP A 3 1.15 7.97 -8.17
CA ASP A 3 0.00 8.85 -7.90
C ASP A 3 -0.63 8.53 -6.55
N ILE A 4 -0.64 7.24 -6.19
CA ILE A 4 -1.22 6.73 -4.95
C ILE A 4 -0.15 5.91 -4.21
N PHE A 5 0.08 6.23 -2.94
CA PHE A 5 0.85 5.40 -2.01
C PHE A 5 -0.03 4.83 -0.91
N ILE A 6 0.11 3.52 -0.65
CA ILE A 6 -0.63 2.81 0.39
C ILE A 6 0.32 2.31 1.47
N SER A 7 0.11 2.77 2.71
CA SER A 7 0.85 2.38 3.91
C SER A 7 -0.01 1.52 4.84
N TYR A 8 0.55 0.40 5.32
CA TYR A 8 -0.10 -0.53 6.23
C TYR A 8 0.94 -1.38 6.98
N ALA A 9 0.57 -1.96 8.11
CA ALA A 9 1.47 -2.89 8.81
C ALA A 9 1.42 -4.28 8.17
N HIS A 10 2.58 -4.89 7.96
CA HIS A 10 2.66 -6.23 7.36
C HIS A 10 1.84 -7.30 8.12
N VAL A 11 1.72 -7.17 9.44
CA VAL A 11 0.90 -8.09 10.25
C VAL A 11 -0.58 -8.04 9.88
N ASP A 12 -1.08 -6.89 9.43
CA ASP A 12 -2.48 -6.72 9.05
C ASP A 12 -2.81 -7.40 7.71
N ASN A 13 -1.82 -7.56 6.83
CA ASN A 13 -2.03 -8.23 5.54
C ASN A 13 -1.67 -9.72 5.55
N LYS A 14 -1.51 -10.34 6.73
CA LYS A 14 -1.35 -11.79 6.80
C LYS A 14 -2.65 -12.49 6.41
N PRO A 15 -2.60 -13.55 5.58
CA PRO A 15 -3.80 -14.31 5.25
C PRO A 15 -4.35 -15.02 6.49
N PHE A 16 -5.68 -15.08 6.60
CA PHE A 16 -6.34 -15.97 7.56
C PHE A 16 -6.17 -17.43 7.13
N SER A 17 -6.37 -18.35 8.07
CA SER A 17 -6.28 -19.79 7.78
C SER A 17 -7.19 -20.18 6.62
N GLY A 18 -6.64 -20.89 5.63
CA GLY A 18 -7.35 -21.30 4.43
C GLY A 18 -7.47 -20.22 3.33
N LEU A 19 -6.93 -19.02 3.53
CA LEU A 19 -6.86 -17.98 2.50
C LEU A 19 -5.45 -17.86 1.93
N GLU A 20 -5.34 -17.54 0.64
CA GLU A 20 -4.05 -17.31 -0.03
C GLU A 20 -3.51 -15.89 0.18
N LYS A 21 -4.39 -14.91 0.39
CA LYS A 21 -4.06 -13.48 0.45
C LYS A 21 -4.69 -12.83 1.68
N GLY A 22 -4.00 -11.83 2.24
CA GLY A 22 -4.55 -10.97 3.28
C GLY A 22 -5.59 -9.99 2.74
N TRP A 23 -6.37 -9.43 3.66
CA TRP A 23 -7.49 -8.54 3.32
C TRP A 23 -7.04 -7.25 2.64
N ILE A 24 -5.83 -6.73 2.94
CA ILE A 24 -5.30 -5.52 2.30
C ILE A 24 -5.00 -5.80 0.83
N THR A 25 -4.41 -6.96 0.52
CA THR A 25 -4.21 -7.35 -0.88
C THR A 25 -5.54 -7.41 -1.64
N HIS A 26 -6.60 -7.96 -1.02
CA HIS A 26 -7.94 -7.97 -1.61
C HIS A 26 -8.50 -6.56 -1.79
N PHE A 27 -8.37 -5.70 -0.78
CA PHE A 27 -8.80 -4.31 -0.85
C PHE A 27 -8.12 -3.56 -1.98
N VAL A 28 -6.78 -3.63 -2.10
CA VAL A 28 -6.05 -2.90 -3.12
C VAL A 28 -6.39 -3.40 -4.52
N THR A 29 -6.57 -4.72 -4.68
CA THR A 29 -7.04 -5.31 -5.94
C THR A 29 -8.39 -4.71 -6.34
N ASN A 30 -9.33 -4.66 -5.40
CA ASN A 30 -10.66 -4.10 -5.66
C ASN A 30 -10.62 -2.59 -5.93
N LEU A 31 -9.79 -1.86 -5.20
CA LEU A 31 -9.56 -0.43 -5.40
C LEU A 31 -9.04 -0.17 -6.82
N GLN A 32 -8.04 -0.92 -7.27
CA GLN A 32 -7.52 -0.81 -8.63
C GLN A 32 -8.59 -1.07 -9.68
N LEU A 33 -9.39 -2.13 -9.52
CA LEU A 33 -10.51 -2.42 -10.43
C LEU A 33 -11.53 -1.29 -10.47
N MET A 34 -11.88 -0.71 -9.31
CA MET A 34 -12.79 0.43 -9.24
C MET A 34 -12.21 1.68 -9.91
N ILE A 35 -10.94 2.01 -9.64
CA ILE A 35 -10.26 3.14 -10.28
C ILE A 35 -10.27 2.95 -11.79
N ASN A 36 -9.83 1.79 -12.28
CA ASN A 36 -9.79 1.45 -13.71
C ASN A 36 -11.16 1.63 -14.37
N SER A 37 -12.25 1.24 -13.69
CA SER A 37 -13.61 1.44 -14.23
C SER A 37 -14.03 2.90 -14.36
N LYS A 38 -13.45 3.80 -13.55
CA LYS A 38 -13.79 5.24 -13.51
C LYS A 38 -12.94 6.08 -14.45
N ILE A 39 -11.64 5.80 -14.56
CA ILE A 39 -10.71 6.55 -15.41
C ILE A 39 -10.53 5.90 -16.79
N GLY A 40 -10.96 4.65 -16.95
CA GLY A 40 -11.00 3.93 -18.23
C GLY A 40 -9.74 3.14 -18.56
N ARG A 41 -8.57 3.50 -18.03
CA ARG A 41 -7.27 2.87 -18.34
C ARG A 41 -6.40 2.70 -17.10
N ALA A 42 -5.75 1.54 -16.99
CA ALA A 42 -4.89 1.22 -15.84
C ALA A 42 -3.54 1.94 -15.90
N GLU A 43 -3.14 2.38 -17.09
CA GLU A 43 -1.91 3.12 -17.37
C GLU A 43 -1.96 4.61 -17.04
N ASP A 44 -3.17 5.15 -16.76
CA ASP A 44 -3.37 6.59 -16.49
C ASP A 44 -3.06 6.98 -15.04
N TYR A 45 -2.72 6.01 -14.20
CA TYR A 45 -2.25 6.23 -12.84
C TYR A 45 -1.26 5.15 -12.43
N SER A 46 -0.53 5.45 -11.38
CA SER A 46 0.43 4.56 -10.76
C SER A 46 0.10 4.40 -9.28
N LEU A 47 -0.10 3.15 -8.87
CA LEU A 47 -0.37 2.78 -7.48
C LEU A 47 0.80 1.98 -6.94
N TRP A 48 1.38 2.46 -5.85
CA TRP A 48 2.45 1.79 -5.15
C TRP A 48 2.00 1.44 -3.73
N GLN A 49 2.45 0.29 -3.24
CA GLN A 49 2.18 -0.17 -1.89
C GLN A 49 3.50 -0.44 -1.21
N ASP A 50 3.50 -0.30 0.10
CA ASP A 50 4.66 -0.61 0.91
C ASP A 50 4.94 -2.11 0.98
N PHE A 51 5.59 -2.64 -0.05
CA PHE A 51 6.09 -4.02 -0.09
C PHE A 51 7.56 -4.12 0.34
N ARG A 52 8.23 -2.99 0.61
CA ARG A 52 9.69 -2.93 0.74
C ARG A 52 10.20 -2.88 2.17
N LEU A 53 9.36 -2.56 3.15
CA LEU A 53 9.72 -2.61 4.57
C LEU A 53 9.59 -4.05 5.11
N GLN A 54 10.11 -5.03 4.38
CA GLN A 54 10.40 -6.33 4.99
C GLN A 54 11.37 -6.06 6.14
N GLY A 55 10.92 -6.41 7.35
CA GLY A 55 11.56 -6.26 8.65
C GLY A 55 12.95 -5.63 8.66
N ASN A 56 13.07 -4.51 9.37
CA ASN A 56 14.32 -3.84 9.75
C ASN A 56 15.00 -2.99 8.65
N THR A 57 14.31 -2.70 7.55
CA THR A 57 14.82 -1.75 6.54
C THR A 57 14.26 -0.38 6.87
N ALA A 58 15.05 0.52 7.46
CA ALA A 58 14.63 1.90 7.73
C ALA A 58 14.09 2.59 6.46
N ILE A 59 13.15 3.52 6.61
CA ILE A 59 12.72 4.43 5.53
C ILE A 59 13.95 4.93 4.77
N THR A 60 14.12 4.46 3.54
CA THR A 60 15.24 4.91 2.72
C THR A 60 14.91 6.30 2.15
N PRO A 61 15.91 7.15 1.85
CA PRO A 61 15.67 8.47 1.24
C PRO A 61 14.81 8.41 -0.04
N GLU A 62 14.84 7.28 -0.75
CA GLU A 62 14.01 7.01 -1.92
C GLU A 62 12.52 6.89 -1.57
N ILE A 63 12.18 6.25 -0.45
CA ILE A 63 10.79 6.14 0.03
C ILE A 63 10.28 7.52 0.43
N GLU A 64 11.07 8.30 1.19
CA GLU A 64 10.67 9.68 1.54
C GLU A 64 10.40 10.53 0.30
N THR A 65 11.27 10.43 -0.70
CA THR A 65 11.13 11.21 -1.94
C THR A 65 9.87 10.81 -2.69
N GLN A 66 9.52 9.52 -2.71
CA GLN A 66 8.30 9.02 -3.34
C GLN A 66 7.05 9.43 -2.56
N VAL A 67 7.06 9.33 -1.24
CA VAL A 67 5.95 9.76 -0.37
C VAL A 67 5.71 11.27 -0.50
N LYS A 68 6.75 12.09 -0.59
CA LYS A 68 6.61 13.54 -0.83
C LYS A 68 6.02 13.87 -2.21
N ALA A 69 6.11 12.96 -3.17
CA ALA A 69 5.66 13.16 -4.54
C ALA A 69 4.27 12.58 -4.84
N VAL A 70 3.64 11.82 -3.92
CA VAL A 70 2.34 11.21 -4.18
C VAL A 70 1.20 12.22 -4.13
N GLN A 71 0.21 12.04 -5.00
CA GLN A 71 -1.01 12.85 -4.99
C GLN A 71 -1.98 12.38 -3.90
N VAL A 72 -1.96 11.08 -3.58
CA VAL A 72 -2.82 10.47 -2.57
C VAL A 72 -1.98 9.55 -1.68
N LEU A 73 -2.10 9.77 -0.36
CA LEU A 73 -1.60 8.89 0.68
C LEU A 73 -2.77 8.16 1.36
N LEU A 74 -2.82 6.83 1.22
CA LEU A 74 -3.81 5.99 1.90
C LEU A 74 -3.14 5.22 3.04
N VAL A 75 -3.55 5.48 4.28
CA VAL A 75 -2.98 4.84 5.47
C VAL A 75 -4.02 3.93 6.12
N PHE A 76 -3.67 2.66 6.31
CA PHE A 76 -4.43 1.73 7.15
C PHE A 76 -3.94 1.81 8.59
N LEU A 77 -4.61 2.63 9.38
CA LEU A 77 -4.29 2.81 10.79
C LEU A 77 -4.75 1.59 11.59
N SER A 78 -3.78 0.90 12.20
CA SER A 78 -4.00 -0.23 13.10
C SER A 78 -3.04 -0.14 14.29
N PRO A 79 -3.25 -0.92 15.37
CA PRO A 79 -2.25 -1.05 16.43
C PRO A 79 -0.90 -1.53 15.91
N GLY A 80 -0.90 -2.45 14.92
CA GLY A 80 0.32 -2.93 14.28
C GLY A 80 1.03 -1.86 13.47
N TRP A 81 0.28 -0.94 12.86
CA TRP A 81 0.83 0.23 12.19
C TRP A 81 1.47 1.14 13.24
N ILE A 82 0.72 1.61 14.24
CA ILE A 82 1.23 2.51 15.30
C ILE A 82 2.49 1.98 16.00
N ALA A 83 2.59 0.67 16.19
CA ALA A 83 3.72 0.02 16.84
C ALA A 83 4.90 -0.31 15.89
N SER A 84 4.74 -0.06 14.59
CA SER A 84 5.79 -0.24 13.58
C SER A 84 6.74 0.94 13.62
N ASP A 85 8.05 0.71 13.54
CA ASP A 85 9.05 1.77 13.39
C ASP A 85 9.08 2.39 11.97
N TRP A 86 8.17 1.92 11.10
CA TRP A 86 8.10 2.13 9.64
C TRP A 86 9.42 1.72 8.96
#